data_AF-A0A425WJU2-F1
#
_entry.id   AF-A0A425WJU2-F1
#
_cell.length_a   1.000
_cell.length_b   1.000
_cell.length_c   1.000
_cell.angle_alpha   90.00
_cell.angle_beta   90.00
_cell.angle_gamma   90.00
#
_symmetry.space_group_name_H-M   'P 1'
#
loop_
_entity.id
_entity.type
_entity.pdbx_description
1 polymer ?
#
loop_
_entity_poly.entity_id
_entity_poly.type
_entity_poly.pdbx_seq_one_letter_code
_entity_poly.pdbx_strand_id
1 'polypeptide(L)'
;MTPTLPTLPIEDARNAIDLFEILEHREGRGSTLIASQLEPDQWYLRIDSEICADSILGRIVKSARFIDIKGPDMRQYMASKKAEEQEGYWE
;
A
#
# COMPACT_ATOMS: atom_id res chain seq x y z
N MET A 1 17.08 2.29 24.40
CA MET A 1 16.46 1.59 23.26
C MET A 1 15.18 2.33 22.92
N THR A 2 15.25 3.21 21.92
CA THR A 2 14.07 3.84 21.33
C THR A 2 13.25 2.75 20.63
N PRO A 3 11.92 2.68 20.82
CA PRO A 3 11.10 1.75 20.06
C PRO A 3 11.12 2.20 18.60
N THR A 4 11.77 1.42 17.74
CA THR A 4 11.72 1.59 16.29
C THR A 4 10.26 1.45 15.87
N LEU A 5 9.66 2.54 15.39
CA LEU A 5 8.35 2.52 14.75
C LEU A 5 8.38 1.46 13.64
N PRO A 6 7.31 0.64 13.49
CA PRO A 6 7.29 -0.42 12.51
C PRO A 6 7.41 0.18 11.11
N THR A 7 8.55 -0.11 10.47
CA THR A 7 8.87 0.01 9.04
C THR A 7 8.28 1.24 8.36
N LEU A 8 9.07 2.30 8.23
CA LEU A 8 8.75 3.34 7.27
C LEU A 8 8.99 2.72 5.86
N PRO A 9 8.00 2.64 4.97
CA PRO A 9 8.14 2.03 3.65
C PRO A 9 9.08 2.83 2.73
N ILE A 10 9.41 4.08 3.07
CA ILE A 10 10.25 4.99 2.29
C ILE A 10 11.21 5.74 3.24
N GLU A 11 12.19 5.01 3.80
CA GLU A 11 13.23 5.55 4.69
C GLU A 11 14.28 6.40 3.94
N ASP A 12 14.43 6.17 2.64
CA ASP A 12 15.37 6.91 1.80
C ASP A 12 14.61 7.98 0.99
N ALA A 13 15.03 9.23 1.11
CA ALA A 13 14.53 10.33 0.29
C ALA A 13 14.61 10.02 -1.21
N ARG A 14 15.59 9.20 -1.64
CA ARG A 14 15.70 8.74 -3.02
C ARG A 14 14.50 7.90 -3.45
N ASN A 15 14.03 6.99 -2.60
CA ASN A 15 12.87 6.16 -2.91
C ASN A 15 11.58 7.00 -3.02
N ALA A 16 11.48 8.09 -2.25
CA ALA A 16 10.37 9.04 -2.36
C ALA A 16 10.41 9.78 -3.70
N ILE A 17 11.60 10.20 -4.13
CA ILE A 17 11.83 10.85 -5.43
C ILE A 17 11.48 9.89 -6.57
N ASP A 18 11.94 8.64 -6.53
CA ASP A 18 11.65 7.65 -7.57
C ASP A 18 10.13 7.39 -7.68
N LEU A 19 9.42 7.29 -6.55
CA LEU A 19 7.97 7.18 -6.54
C LEU A 19 7.30 8.43 -7.16
N PHE A 20 7.80 9.62 -6.82
CA PHE A 20 7.32 10.88 -7.38
C PHE A 20 7.48 10.91 -8.92
N GLU A 21 8.66 10.55 -9.44
CA GLU A 21 8.94 10.52 -10.88
C GLU A 21 8.00 9.56 -11.63
N ILE A 22 7.76 8.37 -11.07
CA ILE A 22 6.80 7.41 -11.64
C ILE A 22 5.40 8.01 -11.70
N LEU A 23 4.96 8.69 -10.64
CA LEU A 23 3.63 9.30 -10.58
C LEU A 23 3.49 10.47 -11.56
N GLU A 24 4.52 11.32 -11.68
CA GLU A 24 4.56 12.41 -12.65
C GLU A 24 4.47 11.90 -14.10
N HIS A 25 5.19 10.81 -14.40
CA HIS A 25 5.09 10.15 -15.70
C HIS A 25 3.75 9.45 -15.95
N ARG A 26 2.95 9.15 -14.92
CA ARG A 26 1.63 8.54 -15.09
C ARG A 26 0.48 9.55 -15.08
N GLU A 27 0.68 10.71 -14.47
CA GLU A 27 -0.34 11.75 -14.32
C GLU A 27 -0.94 12.13 -15.68
N GLY A 28 -2.28 12.11 -15.76
CA GLY A 28 -3.02 12.46 -16.97
C GLY A 28 -2.92 11.49 -18.15
N ARG A 29 -2.11 10.42 -18.06
CA ARG A 29 -1.91 9.45 -19.16
C ARG A 29 -2.79 8.19 -19.03
N GLY A 30 -3.18 7.83 -17.81
CA GLY A 30 -4.03 6.66 -17.57
C GLY A 30 -4.33 6.45 -16.08
N SER A 31 -5.20 5.47 -15.81
CA SER A 31 -5.52 5.11 -14.42
C SER A 31 -4.35 4.40 -13.75
N THR A 32 -4.15 4.67 -12.46
CA THR A 32 -3.11 4.05 -11.63
C THR A 32 -3.76 3.37 -10.43
N LEU A 33 -3.55 2.07 -10.30
CA LEU A 33 -4.02 1.29 -9.16
C LEU A 33 -2.90 1.19 -8.13
N ILE A 34 -3.21 1.54 -6.88
CA ILE A 34 -2.29 1.47 -5.76
C ILE A 34 -2.95 0.59 -4.70
N ALA A 35 -2.22 -0.44 -4.26
CA ALA A 35 -2.61 -1.28 -3.14
C ALA A 35 -1.71 -0.97 -1.96
N SER A 36 -2.30 -0.59 -0.84
CA SER A 36 -1.57 -0.25 0.37
C SER A 36 -2.24 -0.86 1.60
N GLN A 37 -1.41 -1.22 2.57
CA GLN A 37 -1.85 -1.57 3.93
C GLN A 37 -1.99 -0.32 4.82
N LEU A 38 -1.67 0.85 4.28
CA LEU A 38 -1.64 2.12 4.98
C LEU A 38 -2.68 3.06 4.38
N GLU A 39 -3.35 3.79 5.26
CA GLU A 39 -4.24 4.86 4.88
C GLU A 39 -3.44 6.07 4.33
N PRO A 40 -4.03 6.95 3.50
CA PRO A 40 -3.31 8.06 2.87
C PRO A 40 -2.68 9.04 3.85
N ASP A 41 -3.31 9.29 4.99
CA ASP A 41 -2.79 10.14 6.08
C ASP A 41 -1.53 9.53 6.72
N GLN A 42 -1.46 8.20 6.77
CA GLN A 42 -0.29 7.48 7.27
C GLN A 42 0.88 7.54 6.29
N TRP A 43 0.66 7.76 4.99
CA TRP A 43 1.76 7.87 4.03
C TRP A 43 2.59 9.12 4.27
N TYR A 44 1.97 10.22 4.70
CA TYR A 44 2.66 11.46 5.02
C TYR A 44 3.72 11.26 6.11
N LEU A 45 3.35 10.54 7.18
CA LEU A 45 4.24 10.21 8.30
C LEU A 45 5.35 9.22 7.95
N ARG A 46 5.27 8.62 6.76
CA ARG A 46 6.04 7.46 6.34
C ARG A 46 7.01 7.78 5.20
N ILE A 47 6.94 8.99 4.66
CA ILE A 47 7.85 9.56 3.66
C ILE A 47 8.76 10.54 4.40
N ASP A 48 10.07 10.27 4.40
CA ASP A 48 11.07 11.11 5.09
C ASP A 48 11.41 12.40 4.31
N SER A 49 10.38 13.13 3.86
CA SER A 49 10.45 14.42 3.20
C SER A 49 9.05 15.03 3.08
N GLU A 50 8.77 16.10 3.84
CA GLU A 50 7.47 16.79 3.80
C GLU A 50 7.11 17.28 2.39
N ILE A 51 8.09 17.81 1.66
CA ILE A 51 7.92 18.32 0.29
C ILE A 51 7.53 17.19 -0.67
N CYS A 52 8.19 16.04 -0.58
CA CYS A 52 7.85 14.88 -1.42
C CYS A 52 6.49 14.32 -1.01
N ALA A 53 6.20 14.22 0.28
CA ALA A 53 4.93 13.73 0.80
C ALA A 53 3.75 14.56 0.28
N ASP A 54 3.80 15.89 0.43
CA ASP A 54 2.78 16.80 -0.10
C ASP A 54 2.62 16.67 -1.61
N SER A 55 3.75 16.62 -2.33
CA SER A 55 3.74 16.53 -3.79
C SER A 55 3.15 15.22 -4.32
N ILE A 56 3.44 14.09 -3.65
CA ILE A 56 2.94 12.75 -3.99
C ILE A 56 1.45 12.63 -3.64
N LEU A 57 1.07 12.98 -2.40
CA LEU A 57 -0.32 12.88 -1.94
C LEU A 57 -1.24 13.81 -2.72
N GLY A 58 -0.79 15.02 -3.05
CA GLY A 58 -1.55 15.97 -3.87
C GLY A 58 -1.89 15.43 -5.27
N ARG A 59 -1.08 14.53 -5.81
CA ARG A 59 -1.32 13.88 -7.12
C ARG A 59 -2.22 12.67 -7.01
N ILE A 60 -1.95 11.81 -6.03
CA ILE A 60 -2.71 10.58 -5.84
C ILE A 60 -4.11 10.89 -5.29
N VAL A 61 -4.17 11.53 -4.12
CA VAL A 61 -5.41 11.65 -3.33
C VAL A 61 -6.44 12.53 -4.02
N LYS A 62 -6.01 13.58 -4.73
CA LYS A 62 -6.90 14.56 -5.39
C LYS A 62 -7.89 13.93 -6.39
N SER A 63 -7.51 12.83 -7.03
CA SER A 63 -8.34 12.15 -8.03
C SER A 63 -8.58 10.66 -7.73
N ALA A 64 -8.10 10.18 -6.59
CA ALA A 64 -8.22 8.78 -6.20
C ALA A 64 -9.66 8.40 -5.82
N ARG A 65 -9.99 7.14 -6.08
CA ARG A 65 -11.15 6.47 -5.50
C ARG A 65 -10.65 5.43 -4.51
N PHE A 66 -10.98 5.64 -3.25
CA PHE A 66 -10.57 4.75 -2.17
C PHE A 66 -11.54 3.58 -2.07
N ILE A 67 -10.97 2.37 -2.03
CA ILE A 67 -11.71 1.13 -1.78
C ILE A 67 -11.07 0.50 -0.55
N ASP A 68 -11.79 0.57 0.56
CA ASP A 68 -11.36 -0.05 1.81
C ASP A 68 -11.69 -1.55 1.76
N ILE A 69 -10.65 -2.37 1.71
CA ILE A 69 -10.78 -3.83 1.60
C ILE A 69 -10.79 -4.40 3.01
N LYS A 70 -11.97 -4.85 3.45
CA LYS A 70 -12.17 -5.55 4.71
C LYS A 70 -12.34 -7.06 4.49
N GLY A 71 -11.94 -7.84 5.48
CA GLY A 71 -12.11 -9.30 5.47
C GLY A 71 -10.99 -10.03 6.22
N PRO A 72 -11.10 -11.36 6.36
CA PRO A 72 -10.05 -12.19 6.93
C PRO A 72 -8.82 -12.26 6.00
N ASP A 73 -7.66 -12.70 6.52
CA ASP A 73 -6.51 -13.00 5.66
C ASP A 73 -6.90 -14.11 4.68
N MET A 74 -7.05 -13.73 3.41
CA MET A 74 -7.47 -14.64 2.35
C MET A 74 -6.49 -15.79 2.15
N ARG A 75 -5.21 -15.65 2.51
CA ARG A 75 -4.24 -16.76 2.45
C ARG A 75 -4.58 -17.83 3.49
N GLN A 76 -4.93 -17.43 4.71
CA GLN A 76 -5.34 -18.38 5.74
C GLN A 76 -6.68 -19.03 5.38
N TYR A 77 -7.65 -18.24 4.93
CA TYR A 77 -8.94 -18.73 4.49
C TYR A 77 -8.83 -19.75 3.33
N MET A 78 -7.98 -19.49 2.33
CA MET A 78 -7.78 -20.42 1.23
C MET A 78 -7.00 -21.68 1.66
N ALA A 79 -6.10 -21.55 2.63
CA ALA A 79 -5.38 -22.70 3.18
C ALA A 79 -6.32 -23.64 3.96
N SER A 80 -7.22 -23.10 4.78
CA SER A 80 -8.21 -23.91 5.51
C SER A 80 -9.17 -24.61 4.56
N LYS A 81 -9.70 -23.89 3.55
CA LYS A 81 -10.54 -24.46 2.49
C LYS A 81 -9.92 -25.67 1.79
N LYS A 82 -8.64 -25.58 1.42
CA LYS A 82 -7.94 -26.70 0.78
C LYS A 82 -7.75 -27.90 1.70
N ALA A 83 -7.58 -27.69 3.01
CA ALA A 83 -7.44 -28.76 3.98
C ALA A 83 -8.76 -29.53 4.14
N GLU A 84 -9.89 -28.81 4.25
CA GLU A 84 -11.24 -29.39 4.32
C GLU A 84 -11.57 -30.23 3.07
N GLU A 85 -11.19 -29.76 1.88
CA GLU A 85 -11.39 -30.47 0.60
C GLU A 85 -10.54 -31.75 0.49
N GLN A 86 -9.37 -31.80 1.13
CA GLN A 86 -8.50 -32.99 1.14
C GLN A 86 -8.94 -34.03 2.17
N GLU A 87 -9.49 -33.59 3.30
CA GLU A 87 -10.02 -34.47 4.33
C GLU A 87 -11.26 -35.23 3.83
N GLY A 88 -12.16 -34.55 3.12
CA GLY A 88 -13.33 -35.16 2.48
C GLY A 88 -13.03 -36.04 1.24
N TYR A 89 -11.76 -36.20 0.84
CA TYR A 89 -11.37 -37.07 -0.28
C TYR A 89 -11.18 -38.54 0.15
N TRP A 90 -11.03 -38.78 1.45
CA TRP A 90 -10.85 -40.11 2.03
C TRP A 90 -12.08 -40.63 2.78
N GLU A 91 -13.17 -39.86 2.80
CA GLU A 91 -14.52 -40.30 3.20
C GLU A 91 -15.32 -40.80 2.00
#